data_AF-A0AA51NEM6-F1
#
_entry.id   AF-A0AA51NEM6-F1
#
_cell.length_a   1.000
_cell.length_b   1.000
_cell.length_c   1.000
_cell.angle_alpha   90.00
_cell.angle_beta   90.00
_cell.angle_gamma   90.00
#
_symmetry.space_group_name_H-M   'P 1'
#
loop_
_entity.id
_entity.type
_entity.pdbx_description
1 polymer ?
#
loop_
_entity_poly.entity_id
_entity_poly.type
_entity_poly.pdbx_seq_one_letter_code
_entity_poly.pdbx_strand_id
1 'polypeptide(L)'
;MKAQNSKYIILLCLCLFVNISAFSQKKSISITIDDVPNTRKYQKENFEPTLLNVLDSLKIPFTIFINEAKIFNNEFKKENKELLELWIQNQNSIVGNHSYSHVRYSAVGYDKFVQDIEEGEKLTKEYASNYNKEVKYFRFPFNDMGADSSQHVEIRAYLKSKDYVIAPFTVESSDWMFNYVYLHYLNNGKIDKAAAIGEQYVEKTLELLSFYESMANSIYKRPVKHIYLCHDNAINTDYIGEIITRVEKENYEIVSFEESLTDTIYAQEDIYYKKWGISWLYRWMETQDERIKWMKQEPNLSEINQLYKEIVENN
;
A
#
# COMPACT_ATOMS: atom_id res chain seq x y z
N MET A 1 36.94 -42.58 64.44
CA MET A 1 35.52 -42.17 64.49
C MET A 1 35.38 -40.83 63.78
N LYS A 2 34.54 -40.85 62.73
CA LYS A 2 33.98 -39.78 61.88
C LYS A 2 34.44 -38.31 62.10
N ALA A 3 35.01 -37.73 61.04
CA ALA A 3 34.75 -36.36 60.64
C ALA A 3 34.68 -36.35 59.10
N GLN A 4 33.51 -36.01 58.55
CA GLN A 4 33.32 -35.85 57.11
C GLN A 4 32.50 -34.60 56.84
N ASN A 5 33.02 -33.85 55.89
CA ASN A 5 32.79 -32.44 55.59
C ASN A 5 31.43 -32.12 54.94
N SER A 6 30.97 -30.91 55.27
CA SER A 6 30.40 -29.89 54.39
C SER A 6 29.05 -30.10 53.70
N LYS A 7 28.40 -28.94 53.53
CA LYS A 7 27.39 -28.55 52.53
C LYS A 7 25.93 -28.70 52.96
N TYR A 8 25.46 -27.72 53.72
CA TYR A 8 24.11 -27.17 53.53
C TYR A 8 24.22 -25.66 53.35
N ILE A 9 24.85 -25.27 52.22
CA ILE A 9 24.71 -23.92 51.68
C ILE A 9 23.30 -23.86 51.09
N ILE A 10 22.48 -23.00 51.70
CA ILE A 10 21.34 -22.27 51.16
C ILE A 10 21.07 -22.60 49.68
N LEU A 11 20.16 -23.52 49.41
CA LEU A 11 19.55 -23.68 48.09
C LEU A 11 18.19 -22.96 48.12
N LEU A 12 18.23 -21.64 48.28
CA LEU A 12 17.14 -20.79 47.83
C LEU A 12 17.24 -20.81 46.31
N CYS A 13 16.54 -21.75 45.66
CA CYS A 13 16.31 -21.72 44.23
C CYS A 13 15.55 -20.43 43.91
N LEU A 14 16.29 -19.36 43.69
CA LEU A 14 15.84 -18.19 42.97
C LEU A 14 15.54 -18.67 41.55
N CYS A 15 14.34 -19.19 41.34
CA CYS A 15 13.74 -19.22 40.02
C CYS A 15 13.59 -17.76 39.62
N LEU A 16 14.67 -17.19 39.06
CA LEU A 16 14.58 -16.09 38.12
C LEU A 16 13.67 -16.59 37.01
N PHE A 17 12.38 -16.37 37.19
CA PHE A 17 11.48 -16.14 36.07
C PHE A 17 12.09 -14.96 35.33
N VAL A 18 12.99 -15.27 34.40
CA VAL A 18 13.18 -14.43 33.24
C VAL A 18 11.80 -14.45 32.59
N ASN A 19 10.96 -13.50 33.01
CA ASN A 19 9.86 -13.03 32.20
C ASN A 19 10.57 -12.44 30.98
N ILE A 20 10.91 -13.32 30.03
CA ILE A 20 10.97 -12.92 28.64
C ILE A 20 9.52 -12.53 28.39
N SER A 21 9.19 -11.27 28.65
CA SER A 21 8.10 -10.63 27.96
C SER A 21 8.43 -10.90 26.51
N ALA A 22 7.80 -11.92 25.95
CA ALA A 22 7.71 -12.05 24.52
C ALA A 22 7.09 -10.73 24.11
N PHE A 23 7.94 -9.80 23.67
CA PHE A 23 7.49 -8.61 22.97
C PHE A 23 6.83 -9.20 21.73
N SER A 24 5.54 -9.52 21.84
CA SER A 24 4.70 -9.77 20.70
C SER A 24 4.89 -8.54 19.84
N GLN A 25 5.53 -8.72 18.68
CA GLN A 25 5.72 -7.62 17.75
C GLN A 25 4.36 -6.98 17.54
N LYS A 26 4.27 -5.66 17.80
CA LYS A 26 3.02 -4.94 17.64
C LYS A 26 2.63 -5.01 16.17
N LYS A 27 1.35 -5.19 15.89
CA LYS A 27 0.85 -5.13 14.53
C LYS A 27 1.11 -3.72 13.99
N SER A 28 1.57 -3.61 12.75
CA SER A 28 1.89 -2.32 12.17
C SER A 28 1.48 -2.29 10.71
N ILE A 29 1.11 -1.11 10.24
CA ILE A 29 0.71 -0.90 8.85
C ILE A 29 1.13 0.50 8.39
N SER A 30 1.67 0.60 7.18
CA SER A 30 1.89 1.89 6.51
C SER A 30 0.83 2.14 5.45
N ILE A 31 0.49 3.42 5.26
CA ILE A 31 -0.50 3.86 4.28
C ILE A 31 0.21 4.35 3.02
N THR A 32 -0.15 3.78 1.88
CA THR A 32 0.42 4.17 0.57
C THR A 32 -0.69 4.48 -0.42
N ILE A 33 -0.49 5.54 -1.18
CA ILE A 33 -1.50 6.15 -2.06
C ILE A 33 -0.92 6.18 -3.46
N ASP A 34 -1.44 5.31 -4.31
CA ASP A 34 -1.11 5.28 -5.71
C ASP A 34 -1.93 6.32 -6.46
N ASP A 35 -1.54 6.55 -7.70
CA ASP A 35 -2.27 7.37 -8.64
C ASP A 35 -2.35 8.88 -8.34
N VAL A 36 -1.43 9.41 -7.53
CA VAL A 36 -1.36 10.84 -7.19
C VAL A 36 -0.80 11.65 -8.37
N PRO A 37 -1.27 12.88 -8.64
CA PRO A 37 -2.46 13.52 -8.09
C PRO A 37 -3.73 13.28 -8.93
N ASN A 38 -4.90 13.24 -8.29
CA ASN A 38 -6.20 13.18 -8.96
C ASN A 38 -6.69 14.57 -9.41
N THR A 39 -6.15 15.05 -10.52
CA THR A 39 -6.44 16.38 -11.09
C THR A 39 -7.89 16.57 -11.53
N ARG A 40 -8.60 15.49 -11.90
CA ARG A 40 -10.02 15.56 -12.27
C ARG A 40 -10.90 15.82 -11.05
N LYS A 41 -10.63 15.14 -9.93
CA LYS A 41 -11.34 15.37 -8.67
C LYS A 41 -11.02 16.76 -8.12
N TYR A 42 -9.74 17.15 -8.13
CA TYR A 42 -9.30 18.47 -7.71
C TYR A 42 -10.06 19.61 -8.41
N GLN A 43 -10.20 19.53 -9.74
CA GLN A 43 -11.01 20.49 -10.50
C GLN A 43 -12.49 20.47 -10.08
N LYS A 44 -13.10 19.30 -9.90
CA LYS A 44 -14.51 19.17 -9.47
C LYS A 44 -14.76 19.73 -8.07
N GLU A 45 -13.72 19.77 -7.24
CA GLU A 45 -13.77 20.26 -5.86
C GLU A 45 -13.27 21.70 -5.73
N ASN A 46 -13.34 22.47 -6.82
CA ASN A 46 -12.90 23.87 -6.87
C ASN A 46 -11.45 24.07 -6.41
N PHE A 47 -10.57 23.14 -6.79
CA PHE A 47 -9.15 23.15 -6.46
C PHE A 47 -8.86 23.04 -4.96
N GLU A 48 -9.67 22.26 -4.25
CA GLU A 48 -9.41 21.86 -2.86
C GLU A 48 -8.74 20.47 -2.81
N PRO A 49 -7.58 20.30 -2.12
CA PRO A 49 -6.87 19.03 -2.03
C PRO A 49 -7.46 18.14 -0.93
N THR A 50 -8.73 17.76 -1.06
CA THR A 50 -9.54 17.18 0.04
C THR A 50 -8.93 15.94 0.70
N LEU A 51 -8.45 14.95 -0.06
CA LEU A 51 -7.82 13.75 0.53
C LEU A 51 -6.53 14.10 1.29
N LEU A 52 -5.70 14.99 0.73
CA LEU A 52 -4.48 15.44 1.40
C LEU A 52 -4.80 16.13 2.73
N ASN A 53 -5.83 16.99 2.76
CA ASN A 53 -6.28 17.64 3.99
C ASN A 53 -6.75 16.63 5.04
N VAL A 54 -7.48 15.58 4.62
CA VAL A 54 -7.90 14.50 5.53
C VAL A 54 -6.68 13.79 6.11
N LEU A 55 -5.73 13.37 5.28
CA LEU A 55 -4.52 12.68 5.74
C LEU A 55 -3.67 13.55 6.69
N ASP A 56 -3.53 14.83 6.38
CA ASP A 56 -2.80 15.78 7.22
C ASP A 56 -3.48 15.93 8.60
N SER A 57 -4.81 16.00 8.63
CA SER A 57 -5.59 16.09 9.87
C SER A 57 -5.43 14.87 10.79
N LEU A 58 -5.17 13.70 10.21
CA LEU A 58 -4.95 12.44 10.93
C LEU A 58 -3.55 12.37 11.55
N LYS A 59 -2.60 13.22 11.12
CA LYS A 59 -1.22 13.29 11.62
C LYS A 59 -0.48 11.96 11.56
N ILE A 60 -0.74 11.19 10.51
CA ILE A 60 -0.07 9.91 10.25
C ILE A 60 0.94 10.03 9.11
N PRO A 61 2.00 9.20 9.10
CA PRO A 61 2.86 9.08 7.93
C PRO A 61 2.12 8.39 6.78
N PHE A 62 2.38 8.83 5.55
CA PHE A 62 1.88 8.19 4.33
C PHE A 62 2.89 8.30 3.19
N THR A 63 2.74 7.47 2.17
CA THR A 63 3.60 7.50 0.97
C THR A 63 2.76 7.67 -0.27
N ILE A 64 3.20 8.55 -1.18
CA ILE A 64 2.51 8.80 -2.45
C ILE A 64 3.32 8.27 -3.62
N PHE A 65 2.64 7.67 -4.60
CA PHE A 65 3.23 7.22 -5.85
C PHE A 65 2.63 8.03 -7.01
N ILE A 66 3.48 8.81 -7.68
CA ILE A 66 3.08 9.89 -8.58
C ILE A 66 3.08 9.47 -10.06
N ASN A 67 2.05 9.89 -10.80
CA ASN A 67 2.02 9.89 -12.26
C ASN A 67 1.97 11.32 -12.82
N GLU A 68 3.09 11.81 -13.34
CA GLU A 68 3.18 13.20 -13.83
C GLU A 68 2.26 13.49 -15.03
N ALA A 69 1.90 12.47 -15.84
CA ALA A 69 0.97 12.67 -16.95
C ALA A 69 -0.38 13.23 -16.49
N LYS A 70 -0.80 12.95 -15.25
CA LYS A 70 -2.08 13.42 -14.70
C LYS A 70 -2.18 14.93 -14.61
N ILE A 71 -1.05 15.62 -14.47
CA ILE A 71 -0.95 17.09 -14.45
C ILE A 71 -1.47 17.71 -15.76
N PHE A 72 -1.36 16.97 -16.86
CA PHE A 72 -1.67 17.44 -18.21
C PHE A 72 -3.01 16.92 -18.75
N ASN A 73 -3.83 16.28 -17.91
CA ASN A 73 -5.11 15.68 -18.32
C ASN A 73 -6.26 16.67 -18.55
N ASN A 74 -6.10 17.95 -18.18
CA ASN A 74 -7.07 19.03 -18.40
C ASN A 74 -6.34 20.37 -18.66
N GLU A 75 -7.09 21.45 -18.91
CA GLU A 75 -6.52 22.78 -19.17
C GLU A 75 -5.85 23.45 -17.95
N PHE A 76 -6.14 22.99 -16.72
CA PHE A 76 -5.70 23.60 -15.44
C PHE A 76 -4.30 23.16 -15.01
N LYS A 77 -3.34 23.24 -15.95
CA LYS A 77 -1.96 22.77 -15.72
C LYS A 77 -1.27 23.46 -14.55
N LYS A 78 -1.59 24.72 -14.29
CA LYS A 78 -0.97 25.49 -13.22
C LYS A 78 -1.46 24.98 -11.86
N GLU A 79 -2.76 24.88 -11.69
CA GLU A 79 -3.43 24.39 -10.49
C GLU A 79 -3.04 22.93 -10.22
N ASN A 80 -2.94 22.10 -11.25
CA ASN A 80 -2.49 20.72 -11.09
C ASN A 80 -1.03 20.60 -10.62
N LYS A 81 -0.15 21.51 -11.05
CA LYS A 81 1.22 21.58 -10.54
C LYS A 81 1.25 22.04 -9.08
N GLU A 82 0.42 23.01 -8.72
CA GLU A 82 0.25 23.45 -7.33
C GLU A 82 -0.24 22.28 -6.44
N LEU A 83 -1.19 21.47 -6.92
CA LEU A 83 -1.63 20.25 -6.22
C LEU A 83 -0.49 19.25 -6.03
N LEU A 84 0.30 18.99 -7.07
CA LEU A 84 1.45 18.08 -6.95
C LEU A 84 2.44 18.59 -5.89
N GLU A 85 2.76 19.88 -5.92
CA GLU A 85 3.66 20.50 -4.94
C GLU A 85 3.09 20.42 -3.52
N LEU A 86 1.77 20.59 -3.32
CA LEU A 86 1.08 20.38 -2.04
C LEU A 86 1.27 18.96 -1.50
N TRP A 87 1.10 17.93 -2.35
CA TRP A 87 1.33 16.55 -1.97
C TRP A 87 2.80 16.28 -1.58
N ILE A 88 3.74 16.82 -2.37
CA ILE A 88 5.18 16.63 -2.14
C ILE A 88 5.67 17.38 -0.90
N GLN A 89 5.19 18.59 -0.64
CA GLN A 89 5.69 19.41 0.47
C GLN A 89 5.20 18.96 1.86
N ASN A 90 4.10 18.20 1.92
CA ASN A 90 3.52 17.75 3.19
C ASN A 90 4.54 16.97 4.03
N GLN A 91 4.79 17.37 5.29
CA GLN A 91 5.87 16.80 6.10
C GLN A 91 5.72 15.29 6.39
N ASN A 92 4.49 14.76 6.34
CA ASN A 92 4.19 13.36 6.60
C ASN A 92 4.29 12.48 5.34
N SER A 93 4.50 13.07 4.16
CA SER A 93 4.56 12.33 2.89
C SER A 93 5.97 11.85 2.54
N ILE A 94 6.09 10.57 2.21
CA ILE A 94 7.22 10.02 1.45
C ILE A 94 6.84 10.02 -0.04
N VAL A 95 7.79 10.35 -0.91
CA VAL A 95 7.54 10.54 -2.35
C VAL A 95 8.11 9.37 -3.17
N GLY A 96 7.28 8.78 -4.01
CA GLY A 96 7.64 7.69 -4.92
C GLY A 96 7.22 7.96 -6.37
N ASN A 97 7.93 7.33 -7.29
CA ASN A 97 7.64 7.34 -8.73
C ASN A 97 6.68 6.19 -9.07
N HIS A 98 5.63 6.47 -9.85
CA HIS A 98 4.65 5.48 -10.30
C HIS A 98 4.59 5.34 -11.83
N SER A 99 5.69 5.67 -12.52
CA SER A 99 5.77 5.92 -13.97
C SER A 99 5.00 7.17 -14.42
N TYR A 100 5.29 7.66 -15.61
CA TYR A 100 4.65 8.86 -16.16
C TYR A 100 3.17 8.64 -16.47
N SER A 101 2.85 7.63 -17.27
CA SER A 101 1.53 7.45 -17.89
C SER A 101 0.71 6.29 -17.33
N HIS A 102 1.21 5.62 -16.29
CA HIS A 102 0.55 4.46 -15.66
C HIS A 102 0.33 3.30 -16.65
N VAL A 103 1.32 3.04 -17.51
CA VAL A 103 1.28 1.93 -18.49
C VAL A 103 1.66 0.60 -17.86
N ARG A 104 1.10 -0.49 -18.38
CA ARG A 104 1.50 -1.87 -18.01
C ARG A 104 2.84 -2.21 -18.64
N TYR A 105 3.84 -2.52 -17.82
CA TYR A 105 5.15 -2.92 -18.32
C TYR A 105 5.07 -4.15 -19.24
N SER A 106 4.33 -5.18 -18.85
CA SER A 106 4.16 -6.39 -19.68
C SER A 106 3.52 -6.13 -21.04
N ALA A 107 2.83 -4.99 -21.22
CA ALA A 107 2.20 -4.62 -22.48
C ALA A 107 3.10 -3.77 -23.37
N VAL A 108 3.89 -2.85 -22.80
CA VAL A 108 4.67 -1.88 -23.57
C VAL A 108 6.11 -2.33 -23.83
N GLY A 109 6.64 -3.26 -23.04
CA GLY A 109 8.02 -3.74 -23.14
C GLY A 109 9.05 -2.78 -22.55
N TYR A 110 10.31 -3.23 -22.49
CA TYR A 110 11.38 -2.60 -21.71
C TYR A 110 11.67 -1.15 -22.11
N ASP A 111 12.01 -0.90 -23.38
CA ASP A 111 12.44 0.44 -23.82
C ASP A 111 11.39 1.51 -23.54
N LYS A 112 10.13 1.22 -23.84
CA LYS A 112 9.01 2.16 -23.60
C LYS A 112 8.76 2.36 -22.11
N PHE A 113 8.84 1.31 -21.32
CA PHE A 113 8.60 1.40 -19.89
C PHE A 113 9.70 2.18 -19.18
N VAL A 114 10.98 1.97 -19.54
CA VAL A 114 12.11 2.75 -19.03
C VAL A 114 11.94 4.24 -19.33
N GLN A 115 11.56 4.59 -20.57
CA GLN A 115 11.27 5.98 -20.93
C GLN A 115 10.12 6.56 -20.08
N ASP A 116 9.08 5.76 -19.82
CA ASP A 116 7.95 6.18 -18.98
C ASP A 116 8.34 6.36 -17.50
N ILE A 117 9.27 5.57 -16.97
CA ILE A 117 9.85 5.76 -15.64
C ILE A 117 10.62 7.08 -15.56
N GLU A 118 11.51 7.32 -16.55
CA GLU A 118 12.37 8.51 -16.59
C GLU A 118 11.58 9.81 -16.81
N GLU A 119 10.49 9.76 -17.59
CA GLU A 119 9.59 10.91 -17.72
C GLU A 119 8.79 11.14 -16.43
N GLY A 120 8.45 10.08 -15.69
CA GLY A 120 7.63 10.12 -14.48
C GLY A 120 8.33 10.63 -13.22
N GLU A 121 9.59 11.05 -13.32
CA GLU A 121 10.37 11.57 -12.18
C GLU A 121 10.82 13.02 -12.33
N LYS A 122 10.62 13.68 -13.47
CA LYS A 122 11.22 14.99 -13.75
C LYS A 122 10.67 16.08 -12.85
N LEU A 123 9.37 16.35 -12.90
CA LEU A 123 8.73 17.36 -12.05
C LEU A 123 8.76 16.92 -10.58
N THR A 124 8.61 15.62 -10.33
CA THR A 124 8.60 15.03 -8.99
C THR A 124 9.94 15.26 -8.28
N LYS A 125 11.08 15.00 -8.96
CA LYS A 125 12.41 15.28 -8.40
C LYS A 125 12.68 16.77 -8.25
N GLU A 126 12.25 17.59 -9.20
CA GLU A 126 12.35 19.06 -9.10
C GLU A 126 11.68 19.56 -7.82
N TYR A 127 10.40 19.23 -7.62
CA TYR A 127 9.65 19.67 -6.44
C TYR A 127 10.15 19.02 -5.15
N ALA A 128 10.48 17.72 -5.15
CA ALA A 128 11.02 17.06 -3.97
C ALA A 128 12.31 17.72 -3.48
N SER A 129 13.17 18.20 -4.39
CA SER A 129 14.41 18.89 -4.05
C SER A 129 14.19 20.21 -3.29
N ASN A 130 13.11 20.94 -3.58
CA ASN A 130 12.74 22.16 -2.87
C ASN A 130 12.44 21.91 -1.37
N TYR A 131 12.09 20.67 -1.02
CA TYR A 131 11.69 20.27 0.33
C TYR A 131 12.65 19.25 0.97
N ASN A 132 13.86 19.07 0.41
CA ASN A 132 14.86 18.11 0.87
C ASN A 132 14.34 16.66 0.94
N LYS A 133 13.48 16.28 -0.01
CA LYS A 133 12.97 14.91 -0.14
C LYS A 133 13.66 14.19 -1.28
N GLU A 134 13.84 12.88 -1.10
CA GLU A 134 14.41 12.00 -2.11
C GLU A 134 13.32 11.13 -2.73
N VAL A 135 13.42 10.90 -4.04
CA VAL A 135 12.49 10.04 -4.79
C VAL A 135 13.13 8.67 -4.96
N LYS A 136 13.12 7.86 -3.89
CA LYS A 136 13.82 6.56 -3.83
C LYS A 136 12.96 5.35 -4.18
N TYR A 137 11.64 5.51 -4.10
CA TYR A 137 10.72 4.39 -4.22
C TYR A 137 10.06 4.36 -5.59
N PHE A 138 9.95 3.17 -6.16
CA PHE A 138 9.22 2.94 -7.39
C PHE A 138 8.17 1.86 -7.19
N ARG A 139 6.91 2.17 -7.49
CA ARG A 139 5.84 1.17 -7.55
C ARG A 139 5.41 1.00 -9.00
N PHE A 140 5.31 -0.25 -9.44
CA PHE A 140 4.85 -0.57 -10.80
C PHE A 140 3.35 -0.28 -10.92
N PRO A 141 2.89 0.42 -11.98
CA PRO A 141 1.48 0.42 -12.36
C PRO A 141 0.94 -1.00 -12.41
N PHE A 142 -0.24 -1.21 -11.82
CA PHE A 142 -0.87 -2.52 -11.70
C PHE A 142 -0.01 -3.59 -11.00
N ASN A 143 1.04 -3.20 -10.29
CA ASN A 143 2.07 -4.08 -9.74
C ASN A 143 2.62 -5.10 -10.77
N ASP A 144 2.62 -4.71 -12.05
CA ASP A 144 3.03 -5.53 -13.17
C ASP A 144 4.53 -5.38 -13.42
N MET A 145 5.31 -6.34 -12.92
CA MET A 145 6.77 -6.38 -13.09
C MET A 145 7.23 -6.98 -14.43
N GLY A 146 6.30 -7.30 -15.34
CA GLY A 146 6.60 -7.86 -16.65
C GLY A 146 5.93 -9.22 -16.89
N ALA A 147 5.95 -9.66 -18.14
CA ALA A 147 5.26 -10.87 -18.60
C ALA A 147 5.87 -12.17 -18.06
N ASP A 148 7.19 -12.18 -17.85
CA ASP A 148 7.98 -13.35 -17.53
C ASP A 148 9.24 -13.00 -16.72
N SER A 149 10.04 -14.02 -16.40
CA SER A 149 11.27 -13.88 -15.63
C SER A 149 12.33 -12.99 -16.27
N SER A 150 12.42 -12.98 -17.60
CA SER A 150 13.42 -12.18 -18.30
C SER A 150 13.11 -10.69 -18.14
N GLN A 151 11.84 -10.30 -18.37
CA GLN A 151 11.42 -8.91 -18.17
C GLN A 151 11.57 -8.45 -16.71
N HIS A 152 11.27 -9.33 -15.75
CA HIS A 152 11.40 -9.02 -14.33
C HIS A 152 12.86 -8.78 -13.94
N VAL A 153 13.79 -9.62 -14.40
CA VAL A 153 15.24 -9.46 -14.14
C VAL A 153 15.76 -8.17 -14.78
N GLU A 154 15.37 -7.91 -16.03
CA GLU A 154 15.79 -6.73 -16.78
C GLU A 154 15.37 -5.43 -16.08
N ILE A 155 14.10 -5.32 -15.70
CA ILE A 155 13.60 -4.10 -15.06
C ILE A 155 14.12 -3.92 -13.63
N ARG A 156 14.35 -5.02 -12.90
CA ARG A 156 15.00 -4.97 -11.57
C ARG A 156 16.43 -4.44 -11.67
N ALA A 157 17.19 -4.90 -12.67
CA ALA A 157 18.55 -4.41 -12.91
C ALA A 157 18.55 -2.91 -13.24
N TYR A 158 17.60 -2.46 -14.08
CA TYR A 158 17.44 -1.05 -14.40
C TYR A 158 17.13 -0.21 -13.16
N LEU A 159 16.09 -0.56 -12.39
CA LEU A 159 15.72 0.19 -11.18
C LEU A 159 16.87 0.25 -10.18
N LYS A 160 17.58 -0.86 -9.98
CA LYS A 160 18.77 -0.89 -9.12
C LYS A 160 19.88 0.04 -9.63
N SER A 161 20.09 0.13 -10.95
CA SER A 161 21.09 1.06 -11.52
C SER A 161 20.74 2.54 -11.36
N LYS A 162 19.50 2.85 -11.00
CA LYS A 162 18.97 4.19 -10.72
C LYS A 162 18.72 4.42 -9.23
N ASP A 163 19.24 3.53 -8.37
CA ASP A 163 19.07 3.55 -6.91
C ASP A 163 17.59 3.50 -6.44
N TYR A 164 16.70 3.00 -7.28
CA TYR A 164 15.31 2.78 -6.92
C TYR A 164 15.14 1.52 -6.06
N VAL A 165 14.33 1.66 -5.01
CA VAL A 165 13.79 0.56 -4.22
C VAL A 165 12.38 0.26 -4.71
N ILE A 166 12.13 -0.99 -5.10
CA ILE A 166 10.80 -1.44 -5.50
C ILE A 166 9.89 -1.42 -4.28
N ALA A 167 8.75 -0.75 -4.41
CA ALA A 167 7.79 -0.57 -3.34
C ALA A 167 6.71 -1.65 -3.37
N PRO A 168 6.73 -2.61 -2.43
CA PRO A 168 5.71 -3.66 -2.35
C PRO A 168 4.40 -3.15 -1.78
N PHE A 169 3.37 -3.99 -1.83
CA PHE A 169 2.17 -3.90 -1.02
C PHE A 169 1.82 -5.29 -0.48
N THR A 170 1.18 -5.34 0.69
CA THR A 170 0.72 -6.61 1.28
C THR A 170 -0.79 -6.69 1.40
N VAL A 171 -1.46 -5.54 1.54
CA VAL A 171 -2.92 -5.43 1.68
C VAL A 171 -3.43 -4.42 0.67
N GLU A 172 -4.48 -4.77 -0.07
CA GLU A 172 -5.25 -3.89 -0.95
C GLU A 172 -6.73 -4.28 -0.82
N SER A 173 -7.63 -3.34 -1.09
CA SER A 173 -9.07 -3.49 -0.83
C SER A 173 -9.95 -3.28 -2.07
N SER A 174 -9.34 -3.25 -3.27
CA SER A 174 -10.00 -2.98 -4.54
C SER A 174 -10.83 -1.69 -4.51
N ASP A 175 -10.31 -0.67 -3.84
CA ASP A 175 -10.93 0.63 -3.64
C ASP A 175 -11.40 1.29 -4.95
N TRP A 176 -10.70 1.06 -6.07
CA TRP A 176 -11.12 1.52 -7.40
C TRP A 176 -12.53 1.03 -7.79
N MET A 177 -12.86 -0.22 -7.45
CA MET A 177 -14.14 -0.86 -7.76
C MET A 177 -15.23 -0.30 -6.86
N PHE A 178 -14.96 -0.21 -5.56
CA PHE A 178 -15.86 0.42 -4.60
C PHE A 178 -16.12 1.89 -4.95
N ASN A 179 -15.07 2.64 -5.29
CA ASN A 179 -15.15 4.04 -5.68
C ASN A 179 -16.04 4.24 -6.92
N TYR A 180 -15.97 3.34 -7.91
CA TYR A 180 -16.83 3.43 -9.10
C TYR A 180 -18.33 3.30 -8.73
N VAL A 181 -18.68 2.29 -7.93
CA VAL A 181 -20.05 2.06 -7.47
C VAL A 181 -20.52 3.19 -6.54
N TYR A 182 -19.66 3.63 -5.63
CA TYR A 182 -19.88 4.73 -4.70
C TYR A 182 -20.24 6.02 -5.46
N LEU A 183 -19.40 6.41 -6.42
CA LEU A 183 -19.64 7.59 -7.25
C LEU A 183 -20.89 7.45 -8.13
N HIS A 184 -21.19 6.25 -8.63
CA HIS A 184 -22.44 6.03 -9.36
C HIS A 184 -23.66 6.39 -8.49
N TYR A 185 -23.71 5.92 -7.24
CA TYR A 185 -24.82 6.24 -6.36
C TYR A 185 -24.86 7.72 -5.95
N LEU A 186 -23.71 8.32 -5.64
CA LEU A 186 -23.65 9.76 -5.34
C LEU A 186 -24.15 10.62 -6.52
N ASN A 187 -23.67 10.35 -7.73
CA ASN A 187 -24.04 11.12 -8.92
C ASN A 187 -25.52 10.97 -9.29
N ASN A 188 -26.18 9.90 -8.82
CA ASN A 188 -27.62 9.66 -9.00
C ASN A 188 -28.47 10.13 -7.80
N GLY A 189 -27.88 10.87 -6.84
CA GLY A 189 -28.57 11.36 -5.65
C GLY A 189 -29.00 10.28 -4.67
N LYS A 190 -28.47 9.05 -4.78
CA LYS A 190 -28.80 7.91 -3.92
C LYS A 190 -27.84 7.85 -2.74
N ILE A 191 -27.89 8.88 -1.89
CA ILE A 191 -26.92 9.10 -0.80
C ILE A 191 -26.85 7.92 0.17
N ASP A 192 -27.99 7.37 0.61
CA ASP A 192 -28.02 6.22 1.52
C ASP A 192 -27.32 4.99 0.92
N LYS A 193 -27.46 4.78 -0.39
CA LYS A 193 -26.78 3.67 -1.08
C LYS A 193 -25.28 3.92 -1.19
N ALA A 194 -24.87 5.15 -1.48
CA ALA A 194 -23.45 5.51 -1.48
C ALA A 194 -22.84 5.30 -0.09
N ALA A 195 -23.53 5.73 0.98
CA ALA A 195 -23.08 5.53 2.35
C ALA A 195 -22.94 4.04 2.70
N ALA A 196 -23.89 3.20 2.27
CA ALA A 196 -23.80 1.74 2.45
C ALA A 196 -22.59 1.12 1.72
N ILE A 197 -22.26 1.58 0.51
CA ILE A 197 -21.05 1.13 -0.21
C ILE A 197 -19.77 1.59 0.51
N GLY A 198 -19.78 2.80 1.06
CA GLY A 198 -18.67 3.30 1.87
C GLY A 198 -18.43 2.47 3.13
N GLU A 199 -19.48 2.13 3.88
CA GLU A 199 -19.36 1.25 5.05
C GLU A 199 -18.89 -0.16 4.64
N GLN A 200 -19.45 -0.73 3.57
CA GLN A 200 -19.02 -2.03 3.04
C GLN A 200 -17.54 -2.01 2.65
N TYR A 201 -17.04 -0.91 2.08
CA TYR A 201 -15.64 -0.72 1.74
C TYR A 201 -14.74 -0.74 3.00
N VAL A 202 -15.13 -0.04 4.07
CA VAL A 202 -14.42 -0.04 5.34
C VAL A 202 -14.37 -1.44 5.94
N GLU A 203 -15.53 -2.10 6.07
CA GLU A 203 -15.64 -3.46 6.63
C GLU A 203 -14.76 -4.44 5.84
N LYS A 204 -14.85 -4.40 4.51
CA LYS A 204 -14.08 -5.30 3.65
C LYS A 204 -12.58 -5.06 3.72
N THR A 205 -12.16 -3.81 3.85
CA THR A 205 -10.76 -3.45 4.06
C THR A 205 -10.21 -4.07 5.35
N LEU A 206 -10.98 -4.04 6.44
CA LEU A 206 -10.58 -4.66 7.71
C LEU A 206 -10.58 -6.19 7.65
N GLU A 207 -11.55 -6.79 6.96
CA GLU A 207 -11.56 -8.24 6.72
C GLU A 207 -10.32 -8.68 5.94
N LEU A 208 -9.95 -7.95 4.89
CA LEU A 208 -8.74 -8.21 4.09
C LEU A 208 -7.48 -8.04 4.91
N LEU A 209 -7.36 -6.96 5.69
CA LEU A 209 -6.24 -6.77 6.62
C LEU A 209 -6.15 -7.93 7.62
N SER A 210 -7.24 -8.31 8.26
CA SER A 210 -7.29 -9.43 9.21
C SER A 210 -6.89 -10.77 8.56
N PHE A 211 -7.32 -11.00 7.33
CA PHE A 211 -6.93 -12.17 6.55
C PHE A 211 -5.43 -12.20 6.26
N TYR A 212 -4.85 -11.11 5.76
CA TYR A 212 -3.41 -11.05 5.46
C TYR A 212 -2.55 -11.11 6.72
N GLU A 213 -3.02 -10.54 7.84
CA GLU A 213 -2.38 -10.67 9.14
C GLU A 213 -2.42 -12.13 9.63
N SER A 214 -3.55 -12.83 9.46
CA SER A 214 -3.66 -14.25 9.80
C SER A 214 -2.75 -15.13 8.95
N MET A 215 -2.69 -14.85 7.64
CA MET A 215 -1.77 -15.51 6.71
C MET A 215 -0.31 -15.28 7.11
N ALA A 216 0.08 -14.04 7.36
CA ALA A 216 1.43 -13.69 7.77
C ALA A 216 1.80 -14.37 9.11
N ASN A 217 0.91 -14.36 10.10
CA ASN A 217 1.12 -15.09 11.36
C ASN A 217 1.24 -16.60 11.16
N SER A 218 0.49 -17.18 10.23
CA SER A 218 0.58 -18.61 9.91
C SER A 218 1.94 -18.98 9.31
N ILE A 219 2.47 -18.14 8.42
CA ILE A 219 3.73 -18.39 7.71
C ILE A 219 4.94 -18.03 8.59
N TYR A 220 4.95 -16.82 9.16
CA TYR A 220 6.12 -16.26 9.84
C TYR A 220 6.08 -16.40 11.37
N LYS A 221 4.97 -16.89 11.94
CA LYS A 221 4.76 -17.07 13.40
C LYS A 221 4.87 -15.78 14.21
N ARG A 222 4.67 -14.63 13.56
CA ARG A 222 4.63 -13.30 14.15
C ARG A 222 3.83 -12.34 13.27
N PRO A 223 3.35 -11.22 13.84
CA PRO A 223 2.86 -10.09 13.06
C PRO A 223 3.96 -9.54 12.15
N VAL A 224 3.55 -9.04 10.99
CA VAL A 224 4.44 -8.38 10.04
C VAL A 224 4.05 -6.92 9.90
N LYS A 225 5.00 -6.09 9.46
CA LYS A 225 4.69 -4.68 9.17
C LYS A 225 4.03 -4.57 7.80
N HIS A 226 2.71 -4.59 7.77
CA HIS A 226 1.93 -4.53 6.53
C HIS A 226 2.11 -3.18 5.81
N ILE A 227 1.83 -3.20 4.51
CA ILE A 227 1.77 -2.03 3.63
C ILE A 227 0.40 -2.06 2.96
N TYR A 228 -0.43 -1.06 3.26
CA TYR A 228 -1.74 -0.86 2.65
C TYR A 228 -1.62 -0.01 1.39
N LEU A 229 -2.18 -0.49 0.29
CA LEU A 229 -2.29 0.23 -0.98
C LEU A 229 -3.73 0.69 -1.18
N CYS A 230 -3.90 1.99 -1.38
CA CYS A 230 -5.13 2.61 -1.86
C CYS A 230 -4.79 3.72 -2.87
N HIS A 231 -5.79 4.47 -3.37
CA HIS A 231 -5.60 5.50 -4.40
C HIS A 231 -6.18 6.85 -4.01
N ASP A 232 -5.69 7.92 -4.64
CA ASP A 232 -6.26 9.28 -4.54
C ASP A 232 -7.64 9.36 -5.22
N ASN A 233 -8.70 9.00 -4.49
CA ASN A 233 -10.06 8.93 -5.00
C ASN A 233 -11.12 9.37 -3.96
N ALA A 234 -12.39 9.42 -4.39
CA ALA A 234 -13.47 9.95 -3.57
C ALA A 234 -13.78 9.06 -2.36
N ILE A 235 -13.87 7.74 -2.55
CA ILE A 235 -14.19 6.85 -1.43
C ILE A 235 -13.11 6.87 -0.34
N ASN A 236 -11.83 6.98 -0.71
CA ASN A 236 -10.77 7.16 0.29
C ASN A 236 -10.82 8.54 0.93
N THR A 237 -11.20 9.60 0.21
CA THR A 237 -11.39 10.93 0.81
C THR A 237 -12.39 10.86 1.96
N ASP A 238 -13.49 10.14 1.77
CA ASP A 238 -14.59 10.12 2.73
C ASP A 238 -14.39 9.07 3.84
N TYR A 239 -13.67 7.97 3.57
CA TYR A 239 -13.62 6.81 4.48
C TYR A 239 -12.23 6.43 5.01
N ILE A 240 -11.12 7.03 4.54
CA ILE A 240 -9.78 6.65 5.04
C ILE A 240 -9.61 6.94 6.54
N GLY A 241 -10.24 8.00 7.05
CA GLY A 241 -10.22 8.33 8.49
C GLY A 241 -10.91 7.26 9.35
N GLU A 242 -12.02 6.69 8.86
CA GLU A 242 -12.71 5.59 9.53
C GLU A 242 -11.89 4.29 9.45
N ILE A 243 -11.28 3.99 8.30
CA ILE A 243 -10.37 2.85 8.16
C ILE A 243 -9.25 2.94 9.18
N ILE A 244 -8.54 4.08 9.25
CA ILE A 244 -7.44 4.28 10.20
C ILE A 244 -7.92 4.13 11.64
N THR A 245 -9.04 4.76 11.99
CA THR A 245 -9.64 4.66 13.33
C THR A 245 -9.94 3.21 13.72
N ARG A 246 -10.47 2.40 12.80
CA ARG A 246 -10.78 0.98 13.07
C ARG A 246 -9.54 0.10 13.09
N VAL A 247 -8.57 0.37 12.21
CA VAL A 247 -7.26 -0.28 12.21
C VAL A 247 -6.54 -0.08 13.55
N GLU A 248 -6.55 1.13 14.09
CA GLU A 248 -5.98 1.41 15.42
C GLU A 248 -6.73 0.69 16.55
N LYS A 249 -8.07 0.60 16.48
CA LYS A 249 -8.88 -0.19 17.43
C LYS A 249 -8.53 -1.69 17.41
N GLU A 250 -8.08 -2.20 16.27
CA GLU A 250 -7.54 -3.57 16.12
C GLU A 250 -6.06 -3.68 16.57
N ASN A 251 -5.54 -2.66 17.26
CA ASN A 251 -4.19 -2.55 17.82
C ASN A 251 -3.04 -2.48 16.79
N TYR A 252 -3.34 -2.06 15.56
CA TYR A 252 -2.28 -1.72 14.60
C TYR A 252 -1.69 -0.34 14.93
N GLU A 253 -0.38 -0.23 14.77
CA GLU A 253 0.33 1.04 14.75
C GLU A 253 0.46 1.53 13.30
N ILE A 254 0.09 2.78 13.06
CA ILE A 254 0.36 3.41 11.76
C ILE A 254 1.82 3.86 11.73
N VAL A 255 2.62 3.22 10.87
CA VAL A 255 4.06 3.45 10.76
C VAL A 255 4.42 4.03 9.38
N SER A 256 5.60 4.62 9.26
CA SER A 256 6.09 5.07 7.94
C SER A 256 6.35 3.87 7.02
N PHE A 257 6.33 4.13 5.71
CA PHE A 257 6.65 3.10 4.73
C PHE A 257 8.09 2.58 4.89
N GLU A 258 9.04 3.46 5.18
CA GLU A 258 10.41 3.08 5.56
C GLU A 258 10.44 2.12 6.75
N GLU A 259 9.66 2.40 7.80
CA GLU A 259 9.57 1.53 8.97
C GLU A 259 8.97 0.17 8.62
N SER A 260 7.97 0.10 7.73
CA SER A 260 7.46 -1.17 7.21
C SER A 260 8.57 -1.97 6.51
N LEU A 261 9.35 -1.34 5.64
CA LEU A 261 10.41 -2.01 4.87
C LEU A 261 11.57 -2.56 5.71
N THR A 262 11.68 -2.19 6.99
CA THR A 262 12.66 -2.81 7.91
C THR A 262 12.28 -4.24 8.31
N ASP A 263 11.04 -4.68 8.05
CA ASP A 263 10.64 -6.06 8.30
C ASP A 263 11.38 -7.02 7.36
N THR A 264 11.99 -8.07 7.91
CA THR A 264 12.85 -9.00 7.16
C THR A 264 12.15 -9.74 6.04
N ILE A 265 10.80 -9.82 6.05
CA ILE A 265 10.05 -10.45 4.96
C ILE A 265 10.27 -9.75 3.61
N TYR A 266 10.56 -8.44 3.64
CA TYR A 266 10.76 -7.64 2.42
C TYR A 266 12.11 -7.88 1.74
N ALA A 267 13.01 -8.63 2.37
CA ALA A 267 14.28 -9.07 1.79
C ALA A 267 14.18 -10.43 1.06
N GLN A 268 13.00 -11.07 1.08
CA GLN A 268 12.80 -12.37 0.42
C GLN A 268 12.86 -12.27 -1.10
N GLU A 269 13.32 -13.35 -1.73
CA GLU A 269 13.37 -13.45 -3.19
C GLU A 269 11.97 -13.50 -3.79
N ASP A 270 11.70 -12.63 -4.76
CA ASP A 270 10.49 -12.69 -5.58
C ASP A 270 10.60 -13.82 -6.61
N ILE A 271 9.89 -14.91 -6.33
CA ILE A 271 9.82 -16.11 -7.18
C ILE A 271 8.56 -16.12 -8.06
N TYR A 272 7.82 -15.02 -8.12
CA TYR A 272 6.61 -14.87 -8.93
C TYR A 272 6.87 -14.11 -10.23
N TYR A 273 7.09 -14.87 -11.30
CA TYR A 273 7.42 -14.37 -12.63
C TYR A 273 6.23 -14.35 -13.59
N LYS A 274 5.09 -13.80 -13.16
CA LYS A 274 3.92 -13.57 -14.03
C LYS A 274 3.51 -12.09 -13.96
N LYS A 275 2.71 -11.66 -14.94
CA LYS A 275 2.27 -10.26 -15.11
C LYS A 275 1.26 -9.72 -14.10
N TRP A 276 0.67 -10.57 -13.25
CA TRP A 276 -0.44 -10.13 -12.40
C TRP A 276 0.09 -9.50 -11.12
N GLY A 277 -0.30 -8.25 -10.86
CA GLY A 277 -0.03 -7.56 -9.61
C GLY A 277 -0.83 -8.16 -8.46
N ILE A 278 -0.21 -9.10 -7.74
CA ILE A 278 -0.77 -9.73 -6.55
C ILE A 278 0.01 -9.26 -5.32
N SER A 279 -0.59 -9.40 -4.13
CA SER A 279 0.08 -9.10 -2.86
C SER A 279 1.46 -9.76 -2.79
N TRP A 280 2.45 -9.04 -2.27
CA TRP A 280 3.81 -9.55 -2.16
C TRP A 280 3.93 -10.75 -1.23
N LEU A 281 3.02 -10.90 -0.26
CA LEU A 281 2.92 -12.12 0.56
C LEU A 281 2.73 -13.36 -0.29
N TYR A 282 1.97 -13.26 -1.39
CA TYR A 282 1.89 -14.34 -2.34
C TYR A 282 3.19 -14.49 -3.10
N ARG A 283 3.77 -13.40 -3.61
CA ARG A 283 4.97 -13.40 -4.47
C ARG A 283 6.11 -14.25 -3.88
N TRP A 284 6.27 -14.24 -2.56
CA TRP A 284 7.27 -15.02 -1.82
C TRP A 284 6.92 -16.49 -1.52
N MET A 285 5.70 -16.96 -1.80
CA MET A 285 5.31 -18.36 -1.55
C MET A 285 5.95 -19.32 -2.55
N GLU A 286 6.65 -20.34 -2.05
CA GLU A 286 7.44 -21.29 -2.84
C GLU A 286 6.63 -22.01 -3.92
N THR A 287 5.41 -22.42 -3.59
CA THR A 287 4.60 -23.26 -4.47
C THR A 287 3.34 -22.57 -4.97
N GLN A 288 2.93 -22.91 -6.19
CA GLN A 288 1.65 -22.46 -6.73
C GLN A 288 0.45 -23.01 -5.93
N ASP A 289 0.56 -24.22 -5.39
CA ASP A 289 -0.52 -24.86 -4.63
C ASP A 289 -0.79 -24.16 -3.30
N GLU A 290 0.26 -23.79 -2.56
CA GLU A 290 0.13 -23.00 -1.34
C GLU A 290 -0.50 -21.63 -1.61
N ARG A 291 -0.03 -20.98 -2.68
CA ARG A 291 -0.56 -19.68 -3.11
C ARG A 291 -2.04 -19.74 -3.44
N ILE A 292 -2.46 -20.72 -4.26
CA ILE A 292 -3.86 -20.92 -4.61
C ILE A 292 -4.70 -21.26 -3.38
N LYS A 293 -4.16 -22.05 -2.44
CA LYS A 293 -4.84 -22.37 -1.19
C LYS A 293 -5.17 -21.10 -0.40
N TRP A 294 -4.24 -20.15 -0.29
CA TRP A 294 -4.49 -18.89 0.39
C TRP A 294 -5.42 -17.97 -0.39
N MET A 295 -5.20 -17.78 -1.69
CA MET A 295 -6.07 -16.93 -2.54
C MET A 295 -7.54 -17.34 -2.50
N LYS A 296 -7.84 -18.65 -2.39
CA LYS A 296 -9.22 -19.16 -2.26
C LYS A 296 -9.90 -18.81 -0.93
N GLN A 297 -9.13 -18.42 0.07
CA GLN A 297 -9.62 -18.04 1.40
C GLN A 297 -9.71 -16.52 1.57
N GLU A 298 -9.34 -15.73 0.56
CA GLU A 298 -9.50 -14.28 0.61
C GLU A 298 -10.96 -13.90 0.88
N PRO A 299 -11.19 -12.84 1.68
CA PRO A 299 -12.52 -12.25 1.83
C PRO A 299 -13.19 -11.99 0.50
N ASN A 300 -14.44 -12.44 0.40
CA ASN A 300 -15.17 -12.41 -0.87
C ASN A 300 -15.56 -10.97 -1.27
N LEU A 301 -15.26 -10.60 -2.51
CA LEU A 301 -15.62 -9.34 -3.17
C LEU A 301 -16.73 -9.51 -4.24
N SER A 302 -17.41 -10.65 -4.29
CA SER A 302 -18.36 -10.99 -5.36
C SER A 302 -19.54 -10.04 -5.43
N GLU A 303 -20.04 -9.58 -4.29
CA GLU A 303 -21.19 -8.67 -4.23
C GLU A 303 -20.87 -7.33 -4.91
N ILE A 304 -19.80 -6.66 -4.47
CA ILE A 304 -19.37 -5.39 -5.06
C ILE A 304 -18.95 -5.57 -6.53
N ASN A 305 -18.33 -6.69 -6.88
CA ASN A 305 -17.94 -7.00 -8.27
C ASN A 305 -19.14 -7.21 -9.19
N GLN A 306 -20.18 -7.90 -8.71
CA GLN A 306 -21.42 -8.05 -9.46
C GLN A 306 -22.07 -6.68 -9.69
N LEU A 307 -22.20 -5.88 -8.63
CA LEU A 307 -22.79 -4.54 -8.72
C LEU A 307 -21.98 -3.61 -9.65
N TYR A 308 -20.65 -3.68 -9.59
CA TYR A 308 -19.77 -2.97 -10.50
C TYR A 308 -20.05 -3.35 -11.96
N LYS A 309 -20.10 -4.65 -12.28
CA LYS A 309 -20.39 -5.13 -13.64
C LYS A 309 -21.77 -4.68 -14.12
N GLU A 310 -22.79 -4.83 -13.28
CA GLU A 310 -24.15 -4.38 -13.61
C GLU A 310 -24.18 -2.88 -13.93
N ILE A 311 -23.48 -2.05 -13.16
CA ILE A 311 -23.44 -0.60 -13.43
C ILE A 311 -22.64 -0.30 -14.71
N VAL A 312 -21.51 -0.97 -14.95
CA VAL A 312 -20.69 -0.78 -16.16
C VAL A 312 -21.44 -1.21 -17.41
N GLU A 313 -22.18 -2.32 -17.38
CA GLU A 313 -22.98 -2.81 -18.52
C GLU A 313 -24.16 -1.90 -18.87
N ASN A 314 -24.64 -1.11 -17.90
CA ASN A 314 -25.80 -0.22 -18.07
C ASN A 314 -25.44 1.25 -18.39
N ASN A 315 -24.16 1.63 -18.41
CA ASN A 315 -23.68 3.00 -18.71
C ASN A 315 -23.04 3.10 -20.10
#